data_AF-A0A3D0Z0B4-F1
#
_entry.id   AF-A0A3D0Z0B4-F1
#
_cell.length_a   1.000
_cell.length_b   1.000
_cell.length_c   1.000
_cell.angle_alpha   90.00
_cell.angle_beta   90.00
_cell.angle_gamma   90.00
#
_symmetry.space_group_name_H-M   'P 1'
#
loop_
_entity.id
_entity.type
_entity.pdbx_description
1 polymer ?
#
loop_
_entity_poly.entity_id
_entity_poly.type
_entity_poly.pdbx_seq_one_letter_code
_entity_poly.pdbx_strand_id
1 'polypeptide(L)'
;LDWAAELDAVLAYCGGTAEALRDLTRLGIAGLDEVGRGQAYFERRPGRPAPHDLESGTPRLRQAMTDFGLAYEAGRRPSGLFRFAPVSGSSGEPARNLRVTYSRLSAVEYRYDETTGYYRRFQNEVAHTCALDPSLQVSARTVLVVEVEARTRRVPDGVEGYLELDLVGDGGARAFSRGMVSELRWTKPDRTGPPTFTPADGSDLLLEPGPVWVQIVPLWVDVEVGD
;
A
#
# COMPACT_ATOMS: atom_id res chain seq x y z
N LEU A 1 6.41 7.84 1.09
CA LEU A 1 7.89 7.77 1.08
C LEU A 1 8.38 6.69 2.03
N ASP A 2 7.91 6.71 3.27
CA ASP A 2 8.36 5.83 4.35
C ASP A 2 8.13 4.33 4.07
N TRP A 3 7.08 3.99 3.32
CA TRP A 3 6.82 2.62 2.83
C TRP A 3 7.63 2.22 1.59
N ALA A 4 8.18 3.19 0.85
CA ALA A 4 9.07 2.90 -0.27
C ALA A 4 10.53 2.73 0.20
N ALA A 5 10.93 3.48 1.23
CA ALA A 5 12.27 3.44 1.80
C ALA A 5 12.65 2.05 2.34
N GLU A 6 11.71 1.38 2.99
CA GLU A 6 11.88 0.01 3.54
C GLU A 6 12.03 -1.08 2.45
N LEU A 7 11.58 -0.82 1.22
CA LEU A 7 11.64 -1.77 0.11
C LEU A 7 12.95 -1.68 -0.67
N ASP A 8 13.73 -0.61 -0.46
CA ASP A 8 14.87 -0.25 -1.31
C ASP A 8 14.48 -0.26 -2.81
N ALA A 9 13.28 0.27 -3.08
CA ALA A 9 12.69 0.34 -4.41
C ALA A 9 12.92 1.73 -5.02
N VAL A 10 13.02 1.77 -6.36
CA VAL A 10 12.95 3.04 -7.09
C VAL A 10 11.50 3.52 -7.10
N LEU A 11 11.24 4.71 -6.54
CA LEU A 11 9.94 5.33 -6.49
C LEU A 11 9.68 6.13 -7.77
N ALA A 12 8.74 5.68 -8.60
CA ALA A 12 8.19 6.47 -9.70
C ALA A 12 6.99 7.32 -9.23
N TYR A 13 6.99 8.61 -9.52
CA TYR A 13 5.96 9.55 -9.07
C TYR A 13 5.81 10.75 -10.03
N CYS A 14 4.78 11.57 -9.83
CA CYS A 14 4.51 12.78 -10.61
C CYS A 14 4.25 13.94 -9.65
N GLY A 15 5.28 14.76 -9.41
CA GLY A 15 5.22 15.87 -8.46
C GLY A 15 5.08 15.44 -7.00
N GLY A 16 4.96 16.42 -6.11
CA GLY A 16 4.85 16.20 -4.68
C GLY A 16 4.89 17.52 -3.91
N THR A 17 4.59 17.48 -2.62
CA THR A 17 4.79 18.65 -1.77
C THR A 17 6.28 18.98 -1.68
N ALA A 18 6.62 20.25 -1.49
CA ALA A 18 8.02 20.67 -1.33
C ALA A 18 8.74 19.91 -0.19
N GLU A 19 7.98 19.51 0.83
CA GLU A 19 8.47 18.68 1.94
C GLU A 19 8.79 17.25 1.50
N ALA A 20 7.87 16.58 0.79
CA ALA A 20 8.09 15.23 0.27
C ALA A 20 9.30 15.18 -0.68
N LEU A 21 9.46 16.19 -1.54
CA LEU A 21 10.60 16.28 -2.46
C LEU A 21 11.94 16.47 -1.73
N ARG A 22 11.97 17.25 -0.63
CA ARG A 22 13.15 17.36 0.23
C ARG A 22 13.44 16.04 0.95
N ASP A 23 12.41 15.36 1.45
CA ASP A 23 12.55 14.09 2.15
C ASP A 23 13.07 12.97 1.27
N LEU A 24 12.68 12.92 -0.02
CA LEU A 24 13.26 11.97 -0.97
C LEU A 24 14.79 12.05 -1.00
N THR A 25 15.32 13.29 -1.07
CA THR A 25 16.76 13.53 -1.08
C THR A 25 17.39 13.20 0.28
N ARG A 26 16.77 13.65 1.38
CA ARG A 26 17.28 13.46 2.74
C ARG A 26 17.32 12.00 3.17
N LEU A 27 16.34 11.20 2.75
CA LEU A 27 16.21 9.78 3.07
C LEU A 27 16.94 8.88 2.06
N GLY A 28 17.56 9.45 1.01
CA GLY A 28 18.27 8.68 0.00
C GLY A 28 17.38 7.78 -0.86
N ILE A 29 16.09 8.11 -1.00
CA ILE A 29 15.15 7.31 -1.78
C ILE A 29 15.37 7.60 -3.26
N ALA A 30 15.68 6.56 -4.05
CA ALA A 30 15.83 6.68 -5.50
C ALA A 30 14.49 7.04 -6.15
N GLY A 31 14.42 8.23 -6.77
CA GLY A 31 13.20 8.79 -7.34
C GLY A 31 13.24 8.94 -8.87
N LEU A 32 12.11 8.67 -9.51
CA LEU A 32 11.79 8.98 -10.91
C LEU A 32 10.56 9.90 -10.95
N ASP A 33 10.80 11.21 -11.00
CA ASP A 33 9.75 12.23 -11.11
C ASP A 33 9.42 12.52 -12.57
N GLU A 34 8.15 12.39 -12.95
CA GLU A 34 7.65 12.79 -14.27
C GLU A 34 7.87 14.28 -14.54
N VAL A 35 7.65 15.15 -13.55
CA VAL A 35 7.72 16.62 -13.71
C VAL A 35 9.16 17.08 -13.93
N GLY A 36 10.11 16.34 -13.36
CA GLY A 36 11.53 16.60 -13.49
C GLY A 36 12.13 15.89 -14.70
N ARG A 37 13.19 15.11 -14.45
CA ARG A 37 13.95 14.43 -15.51
C ARG A 37 13.23 13.23 -16.13
N GLY A 38 12.16 12.72 -15.50
CA GLY A 38 11.51 11.48 -15.88
C GLY A 38 10.50 11.60 -17.02
N GLN A 39 10.18 12.80 -17.49
CA GLN A 39 9.06 13.06 -18.41
C GLN A 39 8.97 12.09 -19.61
N ALA A 40 10.10 11.80 -20.26
CA ALA A 40 10.16 10.92 -21.44
C ALA A 40 9.75 9.46 -21.18
N TYR A 41 9.65 9.04 -19.91
CA TYR A 41 9.30 7.67 -19.51
C TYR A 41 7.84 7.54 -19.05
N PHE A 42 7.07 8.62 -19.10
CA PHE A 42 5.64 8.64 -18.84
C PHE A 42 4.90 9.05 -20.11
N GLU A 43 3.61 8.74 -20.19
CA GLU A 43 2.77 9.17 -21.30
C GLU A 43 1.38 9.55 -20.83
N ARG A 44 0.70 10.38 -21.64
CA ARG A 44 -0.69 10.74 -21.43
C ARG A 44 -1.57 9.78 -22.22
N ARG A 45 -2.45 9.06 -21.54
CA ARG A 45 -3.41 8.14 -22.12
C ARG A 45 -4.54 8.91 -22.79
N PRO A 46 -4.71 8.80 -24.13
CA PRO A 46 -5.81 9.46 -24.83
C PRO A 46 -7.17 9.02 -24.29
N GLY A 47 -8.12 9.95 -24.24
CA GLY A 47 -9.49 9.68 -23.80
C GLY A 47 -9.71 9.73 -22.29
N ARG A 48 -8.70 10.08 -21.49
CA ARG A 48 -8.85 10.41 -20.07
C ARG A 48 -8.59 11.90 -19.82
N PRO A 49 -9.35 12.55 -18.94
CA PRO A 49 -9.09 13.95 -18.59
C PRO A 49 -7.87 14.06 -17.68
N ALA A 50 -7.00 15.04 -17.96
CA ALA A 50 -5.98 15.46 -17.01
C ALA A 50 -6.64 15.92 -15.68
N PRO A 51 -6.03 15.64 -14.52
CA PRO A 51 -4.69 15.05 -14.33
C PRO A 51 -4.66 13.51 -14.27
N HIS A 52 -5.77 12.82 -14.57
CA HIS A 52 -5.92 11.36 -14.41
C HIS A 52 -5.56 10.55 -15.66
N ASP A 53 -4.77 11.14 -16.56
CA ASP A 53 -4.37 10.58 -17.84
C ASP A 53 -2.89 10.16 -17.88
N LEU A 54 -2.10 10.47 -16.85
CA LEU A 54 -0.68 10.11 -16.81
C LEU A 54 -0.48 8.63 -16.43
N GLU A 55 0.25 7.90 -17.27
CA GLU A 55 0.62 6.50 -17.04
C GLU A 55 2.11 6.26 -17.39
N SER A 56 2.63 5.11 -16.97
CA SER A 56 3.92 4.58 -17.41
C SER A 56 3.84 3.06 -17.47
N GLY A 57 4.89 2.42 -18.00
CA GLY A 57 4.99 0.97 -18.08
C GLY A 57 6.31 0.46 -17.51
N THR A 58 6.30 -0.77 -16.98
CA THR A 58 7.50 -1.41 -16.42
C THR A 58 8.73 -1.34 -17.35
N PRO A 59 8.62 -1.56 -18.67
CA PRO A 59 9.78 -1.41 -19.58
C PRO A 59 10.36 0.02 -19.60
N ARG A 60 9.50 1.05 -19.66
CA ARG A 60 9.92 2.46 -19.67
C ARG A 60 10.57 2.86 -18.35
N LEU A 61 10.00 2.45 -17.21
CA LEU A 61 10.59 2.72 -15.90
C LEU A 61 11.95 2.05 -15.73
N ARG A 62 12.12 0.80 -16.20
CA ARG A 62 13.42 0.11 -16.19
C ARG A 62 14.45 0.80 -17.10
N GLN A 63 14.02 1.32 -18.25
CA GLN A 63 14.88 2.12 -19.11
C GLN A 63 15.33 3.41 -18.40
N ALA A 64 14.40 4.12 -17.75
CA ALA A 64 14.72 5.32 -16.95
C ALA A 64 15.75 5.03 -15.85
N MET A 65 15.61 3.89 -15.16
CA MET A 65 16.55 3.46 -14.13
C MET A 65 17.95 3.26 -14.71
N THR A 66 18.05 2.66 -15.90
CA THR A 66 19.32 2.51 -16.63
C THR A 66 19.92 3.86 -16.99
N ASP A 67 19.13 4.73 -17.61
CA ASP A 67 19.60 6.02 -18.15
C ASP A 67 20.04 6.99 -17.05
N PHE A 68 19.43 6.90 -15.86
CA PHE A 68 19.80 7.72 -14.71
C PHE A 68 20.75 7.04 -13.72
N GLY A 69 21.26 5.85 -14.04
CA GLY A 69 22.18 5.11 -13.17
C GLY A 69 21.58 4.77 -11.81
N LEU A 70 20.26 4.54 -11.73
CA LEU A 70 19.61 4.12 -10.50
C LEU A 70 19.88 2.63 -10.29
N ALA A 71 20.54 2.33 -9.17
CA ALA A 71 20.89 0.96 -8.81
C ALA A 71 19.64 0.09 -8.75
N TYR A 72 19.66 -1.00 -9.52
CA TYR A 72 18.64 -2.03 -9.49
C TYR A 72 19.31 -3.37 -9.70
N GLU A 73 19.16 -4.24 -8.72
CA GLU A 73 19.58 -5.63 -8.84
C GLU A 73 18.37 -6.47 -9.20
N ALA A 74 18.35 -6.96 -10.44
CA ALA A 74 17.31 -7.87 -10.89
C ALA A 74 17.27 -9.11 -9.99
N GLY A 75 16.12 -9.37 -9.37
CA GLY A 75 15.94 -10.52 -8.47
C GLY A 75 16.30 -10.26 -7.01
N ARG A 76 16.83 -9.08 -6.66
CA ARG A 76 16.94 -8.66 -5.26
C ARG A 76 15.53 -8.54 -4.68
N ARG A 77 15.21 -9.41 -3.74
CA ARG A 77 13.94 -9.34 -3.02
C ARG A 77 14.04 -8.21 -2.01
N PRO A 78 13.04 -7.31 -1.92
CA PRO A 78 12.95 -6.40 -0.80
C PRO A 78 13.00 -7.24 0.49
N SER A 79 14.00 -6.98 1.33
CA SER A 79 14.21 -7.80 2.52
C SER A 79 13.15 -7.51 3.57
N GLY A 80 12.57 -8.57 4.15
CA GLY A 80 12.17 -8.56 5.56
C GLY A 80 10.80 -7.98 5.92
N LEU A 81 10.04 -7.41 4.99
CA LEU A 81 8.69 -6.89 5.31
C LEU A 81 7.72 -7.97 5.77
N PHE A 82 7.68 -9.09 5.04
CA PHE A 82 6.82 -10.22 5.35
C PHE A 82 7.58 -11.53 5.16
N ARG A 83 7.28 -12.49 6.03
CA ARG A 83 7.72 -13.88 5.90
C ARG A 83 6.57 -14.70 5.38
N PHE A 84 6.85 -15.52 4.36
CA PHE A 84 5.84 -16.33 3.70
C PHE A 84 6.07 -17.81 3.94
N ALA A 85 5.00 -18.51 4.31
CA ALA A 85 4.98 -19.97 4.44
C ALA A 85 3.56 -20.49 4.24
N PRO A 86 3.37 -21.73 3.75
CA PRO A 86 2.07 -22.39 3.84
C PRO A 86 1.68 -22.51 5.32
N VAL A 87 0.54 -21.92 5.67
CA VAL A 87 -0.06 -21.93 7.01
C VAL A 87 -1.17 -22.98 7.01
N SER A 88 -1.09 -23.93 7.94
CA SER A 88 -2.11 -24.96 8.14
C SER A 88 -3.08 -24.57 9.25
N GLY A 89 -4.37 -24.92 9.11
CA GLY A 89 -5.41 -24.67 10.14
C GLY A 89 -5.89 -23.21 10.18
N SER A 90 -7.13 -22.95 10.59
CA SER A 90 -7.67 -21.59 10.71
C SER A 90 -7.46 -21.06 12.11
N SER A 91 -6.84 -19.89 12.26
CA SER A 91 -6.71 -19.17 13.53
C SER A 91 -7.38 -17.79 13.41
N GLY A 92 -7.95 -17.31 14.51
CA GLY A 92 -8.67 -16.04 14.57
C GLY A 92 -10.18 -16.19 14.49
N GLU A 93 -10.86 -15.08 14.23
CA GLU A 93 -12.33 -15.00 14.10
C GLU A 93 -12.76 -15.01 12.63
N PRO A 94 -13.96 -15.52 12.28
CA PRO A 94 -14.49 -15.44 10.91
C PRO A 94 -14.55 -13.99 10.41
N ALA A 95 -14.04 -13.77 9.20
CA ALA A 95 -13.94 -12.47 8.55
C ALA A 95 -13.91 -12.64 7.03
N ARG A 96 -15.01 -13.12 6.46
CA ARG A 96 -15.15 -13.26 4.99
C ARG A 96 -15.38 -11.92 4.30
N ASN A 97 -15.86 -10.91 5.02
CA ASN A 97 -16.12 -9.57 4.50
C ASN A 97 -15.40 -8.52 5.34
N LEU A 98 -14.77 -7.55 4.68
CA LEU A 98 -14.12 -6.41 5.29
C LEU A 98 -14.50 -5.16 4.49
N ARG A 99 -14.95 -4.10 5.17
CA ARG A 99 -15.22 -2.78 4.58
C ARG A 99 -14.47 -1.69 5.34
N VAL A 100 -13.76 -0.85 4.60
CA VAL A 100 -13.08 0.34 5.14
C VAL A 100 -13.70 1.57 4.49
N THR A 101 -14.32 2.44 5.30
CA THR A 101 -15.01 3.64 4.81
C THR A 101 -14.19 4.89 5.10
N TYR A 102 -13.36 5.30 4.14
CA TYR A 102 -12.49 6.48 4.28
C TYR A 102 -13.25 7.81 4.23
N SER A 103 -14.32 7.87 3.44
CA SER A 103 -15.21 9.04 3.36
C SER A 103 -16.56 8.66 2.75
N ARG A 104 -17.50 9.61 2.70
CA ARG A 104 -18.79 9.44 2.01
C ARG A 104 -18.67 9.08 0.53
N LEU A 105 -17.52 9.35 -0.10
CA LEU A 105 -17.28 9.11 -1.53
C LEU A 105 -16.30 7.95 -1.78
N SER A 106 -15.73 7.39 -0.72
CA SER A 106 -14.67 6.39 -0.84
C SER A 106 -14.78 5.33 0.25
N ALA A 107 -15.21 4.15 -0.18
CA ALA A 107 -15.17 2.92 0.57
C ALA A 107 -14.47 1.83 -0.26
N VAL A 108 -13.77 0.95 0.43
CA VAL A 108 -13.12 -0.22 -0.16
C VAL A 108 -13.60 -1.45 0.57
N GLU A 109 -13.88 -2.51 -0.19
CA GLU A 109 -14.35 -3.77 0.37
C GLU A 109 -13.50 -4.92 -0.12
N TYR A 110 -13.41 -5.94 0.72
CA TYR A 110 -12.74 -7.20 0.46
C TYR A 110 -13.69 -8.33 0.79
N ARG A 111 -13.97 -9.18 -0.20
CA ARG A 111 -14.87 -10.32 -0.06
C ARG A 111 -14.09 -11.60 -0.31
N TYR A 112 -14.02 -12.47 0.69
CA TYR A 112 -13.29 -13.72 0.63
C TYR A 112 -14.02 -14.70 -0.29
N ASP A 113 -13.27 -15.27 -1.21
CA ASP A 113 -13.71 -16.33 -2.10
C ASP A 113 -13.07 -17.64 -1.63
N GLU A 114 -13.87 -18.52 -1.03
CA GLU A 114 -13.40 -19.81 -0.51
C GLU A 114 -12.84 -20.74 -1.58
N THR A 115 -13.30 -20.60 -2.83
CA THR A 115 -12.88 -21.45 -3.94
C THR A 115 -11.43 -21.15 -4.33
N THR A 116 -11.06 -19.87 -4.32
CA THR A 116 -9.71 -19.44 -4.69
C THR A 116 -8.82 -19.22 -3.46
N GLY A 117 -9.42 -18.96 -2.30
CA GLY A 117 -8.73 -18.53 -1.09
C GLY A 117 -8.18 -17.11 -1.17
N TYR A 118 -8.83 -16.22 -1.92
CA TYR A 118 -8.43 -14.82 -2.07
C TYR A 118 -9.55 -13.88 -1.64
N TYR A 119 -9.16 -12.71 -1.12
CA TYR A 119 -10.07 -11.58 -0.95
C TYR A 119 -10.14 -10.78 -2.25
N ARG A 120 -11.33 -10.72 -2.85
CA ARG A 120 -11.62 -9.92 -4.04
C ARG A 120 -11.93 -8.49 -3.63
N ARG A 121 -11.29 -7.51 -4.27
CA ARG A 121 -11.41 -6.09 -3.92
C ARG A 121 -12.52 -5.40 -4.70
N PHE A 122 -13.26 -4.54 -4.02
CA PHE A 122 -14.28 -3.65 -4.58
C PHE A 122 -13.98 -2.21 -4.16
N GLN A 123 -14.34 -1.24 -5.01
CA GLN A 123 -14.33 0.19 -4.70
C GLN A 123 -15.73 0.72 -4.87
N ASN A 124 -16.28 1.32 -3.80
CA ASN A 124 -17.66 1.80 -3.79
C ASN A 124 -18.62 0.74 -4.36
N GLU A 125 -18.55 -0.48 -3.82
CA GLU A 125 -19.37 -1.65 -4.19
C GLU A 125 -19.14 -2.22 -5.61
N VAL A 126 -18.32 -1.57 -6.43
CA VAL A 126 -17.98 -2.02 -7.80
C VAL A 126 -16.70 -2.84 -7.79
N ALA A 127 -16.68 -3.97 -8.51
CA ALA A 127 -15.50 -4.81 -8.64
C ALA A 127 -14.30 -4.00 -9.16
N HIS A 128 -13.18 -4.03 -8.43
CA HIS A 128 -11.98 -3.32 -8.85
C HIS A 128 -11.20 -4.17 -9.84
N THR A 129 -11.31 -3.86 -11.14
CA THR A 129 -10.70 -4.64 -12.23
C THR A 129 -9.53 -3.92 -12.89
N CYS A 130 -8.66 -4.70 -13.52
CA CYS A 130 -7.58 -4.15 -14.34
C CYS A 130 -8.16 -3.45 -15.59
N ALA A 131 -7.76 -2.21 -15.84
CA ALA A 131 -8.23 -1.46 -17.00
C ALA A 131 -7.73 -2.02 -18.35
N LEU A 132 -6.68 -2.84 -18.35
CA LEU A 132 -6.15 -3.52 -19.54
C LEU A 132 -6.83 -4.88 -19.78
N ASP A 133 -7.38 -5.48 -18.72
CA ASP A 133 -8.09 -6.75 -18.78
C ASP A 133 -9.17 -6.80 -17.68
N PRO A 134 -10.42 -6.46 -18.02
CA PRO A 134 -11.52 -6.44 -17.06
C PRO A 134 -11.85 -7.82 -16.45
N SER A 135 -11.35 -8.92 -17.02
CA SER A 135 -11.51 -10.25 -16.42
C SER A 135 -10.64 -10.44 -15.17
N LEU A 136 -9.58 -9.63 -15.03
CA LEU A 136 -8.70 -9.64 -13.87
C LEU A 136 -9.23 -8.69 -12.81
N GLN A 137 -9.90 -9.26 -11.81
CA GLN A 137 -10.25 -8.53 -10.59
C GLN A 137 -9.04 -8.48 -9.64
N VAL A 138 -8.77 -7.29 -9.09
CA VAL A 138 -7.78 -7.09 -8.05
C VAL A 138 -8.16 -7.93 -6.83
N SER A 139 -7.22 -8.74 -6.36
CA SER A 139 -7.41 -9.62 -5.22
C SER A 139 -6.12 -9.77 -4.41
N ALA A 140 -6.27 -10.17 -3.15
CA ALA A 140 -5.17 -10.36 -2.23
C ALA A 140 -5.30 -11.68 -1.47
N ARG A 141 -4.16 -12.34 -1.22
CA ARG A 141 -4.09 -13.52 -0.36
C ARG A 141 -4.18 -13.14 1.11
N THR A 142 -3.63 -11.97 1.44
CA THR A 142 -3.72 -11.34 2.76
C THR A 142 -4.08 -9.88 2.60
N VAL A 143 -5.03 -9.38 3.39
CA VAL A 143 -5.27 -7.95 3.56
C VAL A 143 -4.76 -7.57 4.95
N LEU A 144 -3.86 -6.62 5.05
CA LEU A 144 -3.32 -6.11 6.30
C LEU A 144 -3.86 -4.71 6.54
N VAL A 145 -4.64 -4.53 7.59
CA VAL A 145 -5.11 -3.22 8.05
C VAL A 145 -4.15 -2.73 9.13
N VAL A 146 -3.56 -1.56 8.95
CA VAL A 146 -2.60 -0.93 9.86
C VAL A 146 -3.21 0.36 10.37
N GLU A 147 -3.47 0.41 11.67
CA GLU A 147 -4.14 1.53 12.32
C GLU A 147 -3.09 2.53 12.80
N VAL A 148 -3.22 3.78 12.38
CA VAL A 148 -2.24 4.83 12.63
C VAL A 148 -2.90 6.07 13.20
N GLU A 149 -2.15 6.79 14.03
CA GLU A 149 -2.51 8.16 14.37
C GLU A 149 -2.40 9.04 13.13
N ALA A 150 -3.27 10.04 13.06
CA ALA A 150 -3.27 10.98 11.95
C ALA A 150 -3.76 12.34 12.39
N ARG A 151 -3.27 13.39 11.72
CA ARG A 151 -3.59 14.77 12.07
C ARG A 151 -3.73 15.64 10.85
N THR A 152 -4.62 16.61 10.95
CA THR A 152 -4.73 17.65 9.92
C THR A 152 -3.68 18.72 10.17
N ARG A 153 -2.71 18.85 9.28
CA ARG A 153 -1.81 20.00 9.24
C ARG A 153 -2.40 21.09 8.35
N ARG A 154 -2.62 22.26 8.93
CA ARG A 154 -3.05 23.45 8.16
C ARG A 154 -1.87 24.05 7.42
N VAL A 155 -2.10 24.50 6.19
CA VAL A 155 -1.13 25.31 5.44
C VAL A 155 -1.33 26.78 5.82
N PRO A 156 -0.26 27.60 5.95
CA PRO A 156 -0.37 29.00 6.41
C PRO A 156 -1.27 29.91 5.55
N ASP A 157 -1.59 29.52 4.32
CA ASP A 157 -2.47 30.25 3.40
C ASP A 157 -3.97 29.98 3.62
N GLY A 158 -4.33 29.06 4.53
CA GLY A 158 -5.67 28.93 5.08
C GLY A 158 -6.73 28.29 4.18
N VAL A 159 -6.37 27.86 2.96
CA VAL A 159 -7.33 27.30 2.00
C VAL A 159 -7.36 25.76 2.04
N GLU A 160 -6.24 25.11 2.35
CA GLU A 160 -6.12 23.65 2.34
C GLU A 160 -5.32 23.12 3.54
N GLY A 161 -5.59 21.86 3.91
CA GLY A 161 -4.87 21.14 4.95
C GLY A 161 -4.46 19.75 4.45
N TYR A 162 -3.29 19.29 4.87
CA TYR A 162 -2.84 17.93 4.59
C TYR A 162 -3.28 17.01 5.73
N LEU A 163 -3.69 15.80 5.38
CA LEU A 163 -3.77 14.72 6.34
C LEU A 163 -2.37 14.09 6.47
N GLU A 164 -1.77 14.23 7.64
CA GLU A 164 -0.52 13.56 7.98
C GLU A 164 -0.84 12.25 8.71
N LEU A 165 -0.12 11.19 8.34
CA LEU A 165 -0.21 9.88 8.98
C LEU A 165 1.09 9.64 9.75
N ASP A 166 0.97 9.22 11.01
CA ASP A 166 2.12 8.86 11.84
C ASP A 166 2.53 7.41 11.57
N LEU A 167 3.48 7.27 10.63
CA LEU A 167 3.96 5.97 10.15
C LEU A 167 5.16 5.43 10.95
N VAL A 168 5.66 6.19 11.93
CA VAL A 168 6.72 5.80 12.86
C VAL A 168 6.12 5.77 14.26
N GLY A 169 6.39 4.71 15.00
CA GLY A 169 5.76 4.45 16.30
C GLY A 169 5.20 3.05 16.35
N ASP A 170 4.01 2.91 16.91
CA ASP A 170 3.34 1.64 17.09
C ASP A 170 1.82 1.79 17.10
N GLY A 171 1.11 0.68 16.93
CA GLY A 171 -0.36 0.70 16.93
C GLY A 171 -0.98 -0.67 16.69
N GLY A 172 -2.32 -0.68 16.57
CA GLY A 172 -3.10 -1.85 16.21
C GLY A 172 -2.96 -2.21 14.74
N ALA A 173 -3.02 -3.50 14.42
CA ALA A 173 -3.11 -3.98 13.05
C ALA A 173 -3.95 -5.26 13.00
N ARG A 174 -4.52 -5.56 11.85
CA ARG A 174 -5.31 -6.78 11.63
C ARG A 174 -4.91 -7.43 10.33
N ALA A 175 -4.64 -8.74 10.35
CA ALA A 175 -4.40 -9.53 9.16
C ALA A 175 -5.63 -10.37 8.83
N PHE A 176 -6.14 -10.18 7.62
CA PHE A 176 -7.25 -10.93 7.04
C PHE A 176 -6.69 -11.93 6.03
N SER A 177 -6.83 -13.21 6.33
CA SER A 177 -6.40 -14.28 5.46
C SER A 177 -7.28 -15.49 5.66
N ARG A 178 -7.53 -16.24 4.57
CA ARG A 178 -8.28 -17.51 4.61
C ARG A 178 -9.68 -17.38 5.22
N GLY A 179 -10.34 -16.23 5.06
CA GLY A 179 -11.66 -15.97 5.62
C GLY A 179 -11.64 -15.69 7.12
N MET A 180 -10.48 -15.43 7.72
CA MET A 180 -10.28 -15.18 9.15
C MET A 180 -9.57 -13.85 9.37
N VAL A 181 -9.79 -13.24 10.54
CA VAL A 181 -9.04 -12.06 11.03
C VAL A 181 -8.19 -12.43 12.25
N SER A 182 -6.95 -11.97 12.26
CA SER A 182 -6.04 -12.06 13.41
C SER A 182 -5.61 -10.67 13.84
N GLU A 183 -5.71 -10.40 15.13
CA GLU A 183 -5.24 -9.17 15.77
C GLU A 183 -3.71 -9.17 15.88
N LEU A 184 -3.10 -8.03 15.55
CA LEU A 184 -1.67 -7.79 15.52
C LEU A 184 -1.34 -6.44 16.17
N ARG A 185 -0.10 -6.28 16.59
CA ARG A 185 0.50 -4.99 16.94
C ARG A 185 1.60 -4.67 15.95
N TRP A 186 1.60 -3.47 15.38
CA TRP A 186 2.71 -3.02 14.54
C TRP A 186 3.64 -2.10 15.32
N THR A 187 4.91 -2.12 14.96
CA THR A 187 5.94 -1.17 15.44
C THR A 187 6.84 -0.78 14.27
N LYS A 188 7.25 0.47 14.19
CA LYS A 188 8.22 0.98 13.21
C LYS A 188 9.13 2.00 13.90
N PRO A 189 10.43 1.71 14.08
CA PRO A 189 11.31 2.53 14.90
C PRO A 189 11.71 3.84 14.22
N ASP A 190 11.76 3.86 12.88
CA ASP A 190 12.16 5.02 12.09
C ASP A 190 11.51 4.99 10.70
N ARG A 191 11.73 6.05 9.91
CA ARG A 191 11.07 6.23 8.60
C ARG A 191 11.58 5.29 7.50
N THR A 192 12.77 4.70 7.68
CA THR A 192 13.48 3.92 6.66
C THR A 192 13.49 2.42 6.95
N GLY A 193 13.45 2.02 8.22
CA GLY A 193 13.37 0.62 8.63
C GLY A 193 11.98 0.04 8.36
N PRO A 194 11.85 -1.28 8.16
CA PRO A 194 10.55 -1.92 7.95
C PRO A 194 9.72 -1.97 9.25
N PRO A 195 8.37 -1.93 9.16
CA PRO A 195 7.52 -2.23 10.30
C PRO A 195 7.63 -3.72 10.68
N THR A 196 7.46 -4.00 11.97
CA THR A 196 7.28 -5.36 12.49
C THR A 196 5.83 -5.54 12.93
N PHE A 197 5.22 -6.66 12.57
CA PHE A 197 3.87 -7.04 12.95
C PHE A 197 3.90 -8.24 13.88
N THR A 198 3.36 -8.09 15.09
CA THR A 198 3.45 -9.08 16.17
C THR A 198 2.05 -9.55 16.56
N PRO A 199 1.72 -10.84 16.44
CA PRO A 199 0.50 -11.41 17.00
C PRO A 199 0.46 -11.31 18.53
N ALA A 200 -0.75 -11.37 19.10
CA ALA A 200 -0.95 -11.25 20.54
C ALA A 200 -0.26 -12.35 21.37
N ASP A 201 0.00 -13.52 20.77
CA ASP A 201 0.70 -14.64 21.41
C ASP A 201 2.24 -14.54 21.33
N GLY A 202 2.77 -13.50 20.68
CA GLY A 202 4.20 -13.27 20.51
C GLY A 202 4.89 -14.18 19.49
N SER A 203 4.13 -14.96 18.72
CA SER A 203 4.65 -15.80 17.65
C SER A 203 5.15 -14.99 16.44
N ASP A 204 5.89 -15.63 15.54
CA ASP A 204 6.26 -15.02 14.26
C ASP A 204 5.02 -14.91 13.35
N LEU A 205 4.73 -13.72 12.81
CA LEU A 205 3.71 -13.58 11.76
C LEU A 205 4.19 -14.22 10.45
N LEU A 206 3.48 -15.25 10.00
CA LEU A 206 3.65 -15.88 8.69
C LEU A 206 2.44 -15.58 7.80
N LEU A 207 2.70 -15.10 6.59
CA LEU A 207 1.67 -14.86 5.60
C LEU A 207 1.63 -16.00 4.56
N GLU A 208 0.43 -16.32 4.11
CA GLU A 208 0.25 -17.21 2.96
C GLU A 208 0.92 -16.62 1.71
N PRO A 209 1.68 -17.42 0.92
CA PRO A 209 2.28 -16.94 -0.32
C PRO A 209 1.24 -16.35 -1.28
N GLY A 210 1.40 -15.08 -1.64
CA GLY A 210 0.52 -14.39 -2.57
C GLY A 210 0.56 -12.86 -2.38
N PRO A 211 -0.26 -12.12 -3.14
CA PRO A 211 -0.35 -10.67 -3.01
C PRO A 211 -0.82 -10.29 -1.60
N VAL A 212 -0.11 -9.35 -0.98
CA VAL A 212 -0.50 -8.72 0.28
C VAL A 212 -1.01 -7.32 -0.04
N TRP A 213 -2.22 -7.00 0.41
CA TRP A 213 -2.76 -5.65 0.31
C TRP A 213 -2.69 -4.97 1.66
N VAL A 214 -1.94 -3.88 1.77
CA VAL A 214 -1.84 -3.09 3.01
C VAL A 214 -2.79 -1.89 2.93
N GLN A 215 -3.65 -1.75 3.94
CA GLN A 215 -4.54 -0.61 4.15
C GLN A 215 -4.01 0.18 5.34
N ILE A 216 -3.70 1.47 5.16
CA ILE A 216 -3.30 2.36 6.26
C ILE A 216 -4.51 3.18 6.65
N VAL A 217 -4.93 3.04 7.90
CA VAL A 217 -6.24 3.50 8.35
C VAL A 217 -6.07 4.40 9.58
N PRO A 218 -6.49 5.68 9.51
CA PRO A 218 -6.56 6.53 10.70
C PRO A 218 -7.44 5.92 11.78
N LEU A 219 -7.12 6.14 13.07
CA LEU A 219 -7.89 5.55 14.19
C LEU A 219 -9.39 5.88 14.21
N TRP A 220 -9.82 6.96 13.55
CA TRP A 220 -11.25 7.33 13.45
C TRP A 220 -11.99 6.71 12.27
N VAL A 221 -11.28 6.02 11.36
CA VAL A 221 -11.92 5.36 10.22
C VAL A 221 -12.45 4.01 10.66
N ASP A 222 -13.73 3.79 10.42
CA ASP A 222 -14.39 2.55 10.75
C ASP A 222 -13.99 1.43 9.78
N VAL A 223 -13.79 0.25 10.37
CA VAL A 223 -13.37 -0.97 9.69
C VAL A 223 -14.32 -2.08 10.09
N GLU A 224 -15.35 -2.25 9.27
CA GLU A 224 -16.42 -3.20 9.47
C GLU A 224 -15.95 -4.59 9.02
N VAL A 225 -16.17 -5.59 9.87
CA VAL A 225 -15.81 -7.00 9.62
C VAL A 225 -17.08 -7.84 9.72
N GLY A 226 -17.29 -8.71 8.74
CA GLY A 226 -18.41 -9.64 8.69
C GLY A 226 -18.00 -11.02 8.21
N ASP A 227 -18.86 -12.00 8.47
CA ASP A 227 -18.81 -13.35 7.88
C ASP A 227 -19.68 -13.43 6.61
#